data_AF-A0A935D3S7-F1
#
_entry.id   AF-A0A935D3S7-F1
#
_cell.length_a   1.000
_cell.length_b   1.000
_cell.length_c   1.000
_cell.angle_alpha   90.00
_cell.angle_beta   90.00
_cell.angle_gamma   90.00
#
_symmetry.space_group_name_H-M   'P 1'
#
loop_
_entity.id
_entity.type
_entity.pdbx_description
1 polymer ?
#
loop_
_entity_poly.entity_id
_entity_poly.type
_entity_poly.pdbx_seq_one_letter_code
_entity_poly.pdbx_strand_id
1 'polypeptide(L)'
;MNPAGGPPRGPAAPAGQAPAGKAPFALVARFDSANYVGARWWHEGLERELDGVARRKALLGILALGVGIAGVGAAVASVSRSSGIDSDALDAQKSFGWNLGAESDPLDYQAAALTEVCPDDVQRTLATRLKPTVAAHLPHYRGTLFQALAATPTTNGLIDTGKVLREQMRPVSNTETRLAFDKGRAFASLFDDGAAAATTPAAPASGTPRDARRADAGAAVLPLAPVPTAAPASAPSAAARAKVAHKVVVVDLPGPLAVAFAAGVASLFDPVFAFDGWPHPRGVVPSHVTLGSALYYASLFEKLADTRAPDAPPVFVLDRARLAPYDDESDRFDNRYLAVLPSAQALRALGAEQVLYVSAQGDAEPDDLNDDFVEYKKAGLELRMVAMSDFTVDPAGTQPAVAVGPRGASGSYEANPNVYYGGSRGSHYWFWHTYGWGTPRVGAVRPMFPPARPPYVPVSRSTPFSRLGSTRSRPTSFGRVTVFKPSSGRSGGYSSSGSWGRGGWGSGS
;
A
#
# COMPACT_ATOMS: atom_id res chain seq x y z
N MET A 1 9.83 25.16 -65.68
CA MET A 1 8.91 26.27 -65.97
C MET A 1 7.74 26.18 -64.99
N ASN A 2 7.65 27.14 -64.06
CA ASN A 2 6.42 27.46 -63.31
C ASN A 2 5.59 28.44 -64.19
N PRO A 3 4.24 28.52 -64.07
CA PRO A 3 3.65 29.27 -62.95
C PRO A 3 2.28 28.72 -62.45
N ALA A 4 2.02 28.77 -61.13
CA ALA A 4 1.19 29.76 -60.43
C ALA A 4 -0.34 29.66 -60.69
N GLY A 5 -1.09 29.38 -59.62
CA GLY A 5 -2.55 29.44 -59.57
C GLY A 5 -3.08 29.10 -58.18
N GLY A 6 -3.04 30.07 -57.26
CA GLY A 6 -3.62 29.93 -55.92
C GLY A 6 -5.14 30.17 -55.90
N PRO A 7 -5.90 29.52 -54.99
CA PRO A 7 -7.35 29.70 -54.88
C PRO A 7 -7.75 30.97 -54.10
N PRO A 8 -9.01 31.42 -54.21
CA PRO A 8 -9.45 32.77 -53.81
C PRO A 8 -9.61 32.95 -52.29
N ARG A 9 -9.36 34.18 -51.81
CA ARG A 9 -9.62 34.62 -50.43
C ARG A 9 -11.11 34.90 -50.22
N GLY A 10 -11.73 34.21 -49.27
CA GLY A 10 -13.05 34.52 -48.72
C GLY A 10 -13.03 35.71 -47.74
N PRO A 11 -14.21 36.22 -47.35
CA PRO A 11 -14.36 37.51 -46.66
C PRO A 11 -13.86 37.50 -45.21
N ALA A 12 -13.29 38.62 -44.79
CA ALA A 12 -12.79 38.86 -43.43
C ALA A 12 -13.95 38.96 -42.43
N ALA A 13 -13.89 38.15 -41.36
CA ALA A 13 -14.77 38.21 -40.20
C ALA A 13 -14.15 39.13 -39.11
N PRO A 14 -14.99 39.78 -38.27
CA PRO A 14 -14.58 40.85 -37.36
C PRO A 14 -13.78 40.33 -36.15
N ALA A 15 -12.90 41.20 -35.66
CA ALA A 15 -12.06 40.98 -34.48
C ALA A 15 -12.88 40.97 -33.18
N GLY A 16 -12.62 39.99 -32.31
CA GLY A 16 -13.01 40.07 -30.90
C GLY A 16 -13.47 38.77 -30.25
N GLN A 17 -12.60 37.75 -30.15
CA GLN A 17 -12.62 36.76 -29.06
C GLN A 17 -11.33 35.92 -29.10
N ALA A 18 -10.64 35.83 -27.96
CA ALA A 18 -9.41 35.03 -27.83
C ALA A 18 -9.72 33.52 -27.99
N PRO A 19 -8.92 32.74 -28.72
CA PRO A 19 -9.18 31.32 -28.88
C PRO A 19 -8.79 30.55 -27.62
N ALA A 20 -9.75 29.80 -27.07
CA ALA A 20 -9.46 28.71 -26.14
C ALA A 20 -8.52 27.71 -26.84
N GLY A 21 -7.36 27.45 -26.22
CA GLY A 21 -6.35 26.56 -26.77
C GLY A 21 -6.92 25.17 -27.04
N LYS A 22 -6.80 24.70 -28.29
CA LYS A 22 -7.04 23.29 -28.64
C LYS A 22 -6.06 22.43 -27.84
N ALA A 23 -6.57 21.54 -26.99
CA ALA A 23 -5.77 20.49 -26.38
C ALA A 23 -5.14 19.62 -27.49
N PRO A 24 -3.88 19.15 -27.34
CA PRO A 24 -3.15 18.43 -28.38
C PRO A 24 -3.66 17.01 -28.65
N PHE A 25 -4.74 16.59 -28.00
CA PHE A 25 -5.38 15.29 -28.17
C PHE A 25 -6.91 15.46 -28.21
N ALA A 26 -7.54 14.78 -29.16
CA ALA A 26 -8.99 14.61 -29.18
C ALA A 26 -9.32 13.27 -28.51
N LEU A 27 -10.24 13.28 -27.55
CA LEU A 27 -10.76 12.06 -26.94
C LEU A 27 -11.55 11.27 -28.01
N VAL A 28 -10.98 10.18 -28.52
CA VAL A 28 -11.57 9.42 -29.64
C VAL A 28 -12.70 8.50 -29.18
N ALA A 29 -12.67 8.03 -27.94
CA ALA A 29 -13.77 7.29 -27.32
C ALA A 29 -13.64 7.28 -25.79
N ARG A 30 -14.77 7.18 -25.09
CA ARG A 30 -14.86 6.90 -23.65
C ARG A 30 -15.56 5.54 -23.51
N PHE A 31 -14.87 4.55 -22.96
CA PHE A 31 -15.45 3.23 -22.73
C PHE A 31 -16.01 3.18 -21.31
N ASP A 32 -17.33 3.17 -21.20
CA ASP A 32 -18.07 3.00 -19.95
C ASP A 32 -18.67 1.59 -19.98
N SER A 33 -18.03 0.62 -19.33
CA SER A 33 -18.58 -0.73 -19.22
C SER A 33 -18.39 -1.28 -17.81
N ALA A 34 -19.44 -1.97 -17.32
CA ALA A 34 -19.55 -2.49 -15.96
C ALA A 34 -18.51 -3.55 -15.57
N ASN A 35 -17.59 -3.91 -16.47
CA ASN A 35 -16.54 -4.90 -16.23
C ASN A 35 -15.20 -4.26 -15.82
N TYR A 36 -15.10 -2.93 -15.77
CA TYR A 36 -13.90 -2.20 -15.32
C TYR A 36 -14.12 -1.46 -13.99
N VAL A 37 -14.62 -2.17 -12.98
CA VAL A 37 -14.92 -1.61 -11.64
C VAL A 37 -13.66 -1.35 -10.80
N GLY A 38 -12.51 -1.93 -11.15
CA GLY A 38 -11.31 -1.95 -10.30
C GLY A 38 -10.49 -0.66 -10.24
N ALA A 39 -10.69 0.31 -11.14
CA ALA A 39 -9.86 1.53 -11.16
C ALA A 39 -10.50 2.72 -10.43
N ARG A 40 -11.75 2.60 -9.97
CA ARG A 40 -12.54 3.74 -9.46
C ARG A 40 -12.03 4.27 -8.12
N TRP A 41 -11.72 3.39 -7.18
CA TRP A 41 -11.26 3.75 -5.83
C TRP A 41 -9.85 4.37 -5.82
N TRP A 42 -8.99 3.99 -6.78
CA TRP A 42 -7.66 4.57 -6.97
C TRP A 42 -7.69 5.83 -7.85
N HIS A 43 -8.50 5.88 -8.91
CA HIS A 43 -8.72 7.12 -9.69
C HIS A 43 -9.34 8.22 -8.82
N GLU A 44 -10.28 7.90 -7.93
CA GLU A 44 -10.82 8.88 -6.97
C GLU A 44 -9.78 9.33 -5.93
N GLY A 45 -8.75 8.53 -5.67
CA GLY A 45 -7.59 8.90 -4.85
C GLY A 45 -6.59 9.80 -5.59
N LEU A 46 -6.29 9.49 -6.86
CA LEU A 46 -5.36 10.25 -7.71
C LEU A 46 -5.95 11.54 -8.28
N GLU A 47 -7.24 11.58 -8.62
CA GLU A 47 -7.89 12.80 -9.13
C GLU A 47 -7.92 13.90 -8.04
N ARG A 48 -7.97 13.52 -6.76
CA ARG A 48 -7.75 14.45 -5.63
C ARG A 48 -6.30 14.95 -5.54
N GLU A 49 -5.32 14.18 -6.03
CA GLU A 49 -3.89 14.55 -6.04
C GLU A 49 -3.59 15.65 -7.08
N LEU A 50 -4.31 15.67 -8.21
CA LEU A 50 -4.16 16.67 -9.28
C LEU A 50 -4.86 18.01 -8.96
N ASP A 51 -6.01 17.99 -8.28
CA ASP A 51 -6.76 19.21 -7.91
C ASP A 51 -6.12 20.01 -6.76
N GLY A 52 -5.22 19.40 -5.98
CA GLY A 52 -4.50 20.05 -4.87
C GLY A 52 -3.47 21.11 -5.30
N VAL A 53 -3.06 21.14 -6.57
CA VAL A 53 -2.10 22.14 -7.08
C VAL A 53 -2.76 23.48 -7.42
N ALA A 54 -4.07 23.49 -7.71
CA ALA A 54 -4.81 24.70 -8.04
C ALA A 54 -5.19 25.57 -6.81
N ARG A 55 -5.18 25.01 -5.59
CA ARG A 55 -5.61 25.70 -4.35
C ARG A 55 -4.50 26.46 -3.62
N ARG A 56 -3.25 26.46 -4.11
CA ARG A 56 -2.09 27.14 -3.47
C ARG A 56 -2.05 28.68 -3.64
N LYS A 57 -3.19 29.34 -3.84
CA LYS A 57 -3.23 30.81 -4.03
C LYS A 57 -4.21 31.57 -3.11
N ALA A 58 -4.54 31.03 -1.94
CA ALA A 58 -5.48 31.70 -1.03
C ALA A 58 -5.01 31.89 0.43
N LEU A 59 -3.70 31.86 0.73
CA LEU A 59 -3.17 32.19 2.06
C LEU A 59 -1.98 33.15 2.00
N LEU A 60 -2.25 34.36 1.52
CA LEU A 60 -1.45 35.55 1.82
C LEU A 60 -2.39 36.62 2.35
N GLY A 61 -2.56 36.64 3.67
CA GLY A 61 -3.34 37.67 4.34
C GLY A 61 -3.73 37.28 5.75
N ILE A 62 -2.79 37.37 6.69
CA ILE A 62 -2.98 37.98 8.03
C ILE A 62 -1.57 38.27 8.55
N LEU A 63 -1.18 39.53 8.43
CA LEU A 63 -0.01 40.13 9.07
C LEU A 63 -0.46 41.53 9.48
N ALA A 64 -1.07 41.66 10.65
CA ALA A 64 -1.25 42.91 11.38
C ALA A 64 -2.03 42.67 12.69
N LEU A 65 -1.32 42.65 13.82
CA LEU A 65 -1.57 43.52 14.98
C LEU A 65 -0.75 43.00 16.17
N GLY A 66 0.32 43.72 16.47
CA GLY A 66 1.01 43.60 17.74
C GLY A 66 0.29 44.36 18.86
N VAL A 67 0.81 44.17 20.07
CA VAL A 67 0.98 45.09 21.21
C VAL A 67 0.80 44.29 22.50
N GLY A 68 1.85 44.23 23.31
CA GLY A 68 1.83 43.64 24.65
C GLY A 68 1.22 44.57 25.70
N ILE A 69 0.89 44.01 26.87
CA ILE A 69 0.83 44.68 28.18
C ILE A 69 1.02 43.58 29.25
N ALA A 70 1.85 43.88 30.25
CA ALA A 70 1.96 43.17 31.52
C ALA A 70 0.91 43.67 32.52
N GLY A 71 0.35 42.80 33.36
CA GLY A 71 -0.48 43.23 34.50
C GLY A 71 -1.37 42.12 35.09
N VAL A 72 -1.12 41.80 36.35
CA VAL A 72 -1.83 40.84 37.20
C VAL A 72 -3.17 41.43 37.68
N GLY A 73 -4.24 40.61 37.73
CA GLY A 73 -5.47 40.97 38.47
C GLY A 73 -6.68 40.10 38.11
N ALA A 74 -7.18 39.33 39.09
CA ALA A 74 -8.13 38.25 38.95
C ALA A 74 -9.58 38.68 38.65
N ALA A 75 -10.23 37.94 37.75
CA ALA A 75 -11.66 37.63 37.80
C ALA A 75 -11.87 36.22 37.23
N VAL A 76 -11.98 35.22 38.11
CA VAL A 76 -12.32 33.85 37.75
C VAL A 76 -13.81 33.80 37.45
N ALA A 77 -14.17 34.07 36.20
CA ALA A 77 -15.37 33.49 35.61
C ALA A 77 -14.99 32.07 35.21
N SER A 78 -15.56 31.08 35.89
CA SER A 78 -15.40 29.64 35.60
C SER A 78 -16.00 29.29 34.25
N VAL A 79 -15.30 29.66 33.17
CA VAL A 79 -15.40 28.96 31.89
C VAL A 79 -14.51 27.74 32.07
N SER A 80 -15.11 26.59 32.36
CA SER A 80 -14.46 25.29 32.25
C SER A 80 -14.06 25.05 30.80
N ARG A 81 -12.97 25.68 30.36
CA ARG A 81 -12.30 25.30 29.12
C ARG A 81 -11.68 23.94 29.40
N SER A 82 -12.28 22.90 28.86
CA SER A 82 -11.61 21.61 28.69
C SER A 82 -10.38 21.87 27.83
N SER A 83 -9.22 22.10 28.45
CA SER A 83 -7.95 22.22 27.74
C SER A 83 -7.64 20.87 27.11
N GLY A 84 -7.84 20.75 25.80
CA GLY A 84 -7.39 19.59 25.04
C GLY A 84 -5.88 19.43 25.20
N ILE A 85 -5.42 18.19 25.31
CA ILE A 85 -3.99 17.87 25.35
C ILE A 85 -3.62 17.34 23.97
N ASP A 86 -2.72 18.04 23.28
CA ASP A 86 -2.15 17.56 22.03
C ASP A 86 -1.22 16.38 22.31
N SER A 87 -1.53 15.23 21.74
CA SER A 87 -0.78 13.98 21.89
C SER A 87 -0.38 13.42 20.52
N ASP A 88 0.64 12.58 20.48
CA ASP A 88 0.89 11.73 19.31
C ASP A 88 -0.30 10.77 19.15
N ALA A 89 -0.75 10.58 17.91
CA ALA A 89 -1.92 9.76 17.60
C ALA A 89 -1.80 8.33 18.14
N LEU A 90 -0.64 7.71 17.98
CA LEU A 90 -0.41 6.35 18.46
C LEU A 90 -0.37 6.29 19.99
N ASP A 91 0.24 7.27 20.64
CA ASP A 91 0.27 7.35 22.10
C ASP A 91 -1.13 7.58 22.67
N ALA A 92 -1.94 8.41 22.01
CA ALA A 92 -3.35 8.59 22.34
C ALA A 92 -4.13 7.28 22.18
N GLN A 93 -3.94 6.56 21.07
CA GLN A 93 -4.60 5.27 20.85
C GLN A 93 -4.19 4.21 21.88
N LYS A 94 -2.90 4.12 22.23
CA LYS A 94 -2.40 3.23 23.30
C LYS A 94 -2.99 3.57 24.66
N SER A 95 -3.20 4.85 24.92
CA SER A 95 -3.72 5.33 26.20
C SER A 95 -5.22 5.10 26.35
N PHE A 96 -5.99 5.39 25.31
CA PHE A 96 -7.45 5.51 25.38
C PHE A 96 -8.22 4.47 24.55
N GLY A 97 -7.59 3.82 23.58
CA GLY A 97 -8.22 2.86 22.66
C GLY A 97 -7.96 3.19 21.20
N TRP A 98 -7.96 2.15 20.35
CA TRP A 98 -7.71 2.28 18.90
C TRP A 98 -8.75 3.13 18.17
N ASN A 99 -9.99 3.17 18.69
CA ASN A 99 -11.16 3.90 18.17
C ASN A 99 -11.54 5.12 19.02
N LEU A 100 -10.57 5.71 19.73
CA LEU A 100 -10.77 6.94 20.50
C LEU A 100 -11.60 7.96 19.68
N GLY A 101 -12.64 8.57 20.27
CA GLY A 101 -13.48 9.57 19.60
C GLY A 101 -14.33 9.08 18.42
N ALA A 102 -14.32 7.78 18.14
CA ALA A 102 -15.13 7.10 17.14
C ALA A 102 -15.58 5.73 17.67
N GLU A 103 -15.95 5.66 18.95
CA GLU A 103 -16.15 4.40 19.66
C GLU A 103 -17.32 3.57 19.10
N SER A 104 -18.31 4.27 18.51
CA SER A 104 -19.49 3.67 17.86
C SER A 104 -19.29 3.33 16.39
N ASP A 105 -18.19 3.77 15.78
CA ASP A 105 -18.03 3.70 14.34
C ASP A 105 -17.45 2.33 13.93
N PRO A 106 -18.07 1.65 12.95
CA PRO A 106 -17.53 0.41 12.44
C PRO A 106 -16.30 0.66 11.56
N LEU A 107 -15.41 -0.33 11.48
CA LEU A 107 -14.39 -0.37 10.45
C LEU A 107 -15.02 -0.53 9.05
N ASP A 108 -14.65 0.37 8.13
CA ASP A 108 -15.11 0.32 6.74
C ASP A 108 -14.14 -0.47 5.85
N TYR A 109 -14.56 -1.66 5.43
CA TYR A 109 -13.75 -2.52 4.56
C TYR A 109 -13.93 -2.27 3.06
N GLN A 110 -14.75 -1.28 2.64
CA GLN A 110 -14.94 -0.90 1.24
C GLN A 110 -15.20 -2.10 0.29
N ALA A 111 -16.03 -3.06 0.75
CA ALA A 111 -16.35 -4.31 0.06
C ALA A 111 -15.18 -5.32 -0.16
N ALA A 112 -14.02 -5.13 0.47
CA ALA A 112 -12.86 -6.01 0.35
C ALA A 112 -12.79 -7.12 1.43
N ALA A 113 -13.62 -7.04 2.48
CA ALA A 113 -13.64 -8.00 3.57
C ALA A 113 -14.27 -9.33 3.19
N LEU A 114 -13.63 -10.40 3.65
CA LEU A 114 -14.17 -11.75 3.65
C LEU A 114 -15.18 -11.90 4.78
N THR A 115 -16.21 -12.72 4.58
CA THR A 115 -17.20 -13.06 5.62
C THR A 115 -16.64 -14.00 6.68
N GLU A 116 -15.48 -14.59 6.43
CA GLU A 116 -14.83 -15.53 7.35
C GLU A 116 -14.25 -14.79 8.57
N VAL A 117 -14.37 -15.44 9.73
CA VAL A 117 -13.79 -14.95 10.97
C VAL A 117 -12.43 -15.61 11.16
N CYS A 118 -11.39 -14.81 11.35
CA CYS A 118 -10.07 -15.33 11.69
C CYS A 118 -10.08 -15.89 13.12
N PRO A 119 -9.49 -17.07 13.38
CA PRO A 119 -9.39 -17.62 14.74
C PRO A 119 -8.79 -16.60 15.73
N ASP A 120 -9.37 -16.49 16.92
CA ASP A 120 -8.97 -15.51 17.94
C ASP A 120 -7.51 -15.69 18.39
N ASP A 121 -7.00 -16.93 18.40
CA ASP A 121 -5.59 -17.20 18.68
C ASP A 121 -4.66 -16.58 17.63
N VAL A 122 -4.99 -16.71 16.34
CA VAL A 122 -4.25 -16.10 15.23
C VAL A 122 -4.25 -14.59 15.39
N GLN A 123 -5.41 -13.98 15.69
CA GLN A 123 -5.51 -12.53 15.88
C GLN A 123 -4.64 -12.03 17.04
N ARG A 124 -4.68 -12.70 18.20
CA ARG A 124 -3.86 -12.29 19.37
C ARG A 124 -2.36 -12.49 19.16
N THR A 125 -1.99 -13.49 18.39
CA THR A 125 -0.57 -13.87 18.19
C THR A 125 0.00 -13.39 16.86
N LEU A 126 -0.77 -12.63 16.07
CA LEU A 126 -0.37 -12.17 14.73
C LEU A 126 0.99 -11.46 14.73
N ALA A 127 1.21 -10.57 15.70
CA ALA A 127 2.48 -9.83 15.83
C ALA A 127 3.68 -10.75 16.09
N THR A 128 3.48 -11.93 16.68
CA THR A 128 4.51 -12.96 16.90
C THR A 128 4.64 -13.85 15.67
N ARG A 129 3.52 -14.28 15.09
CA ARG A 129 3.45 -15.11 13.88
C ARG A 129 4.12 -14.46 12.66
N LEU A 130 4.05 -13.13 12.56
CA LEU A 130 4.62 -12.35 11.45
C LEU A 130 6.01 -11.75 11.76
N LYS A 131 6.68 -12.18 12.84
CA LYS A 131 8.07 -11.76 13.09
C LYS A 131 9.00 -12.33 12.03
N PRO A 132 10.04 -11.58 11.61
CA PRO A 132 11.08 -12.13 10.76
C PRO A 132 11.76 -13.31 11.46
N THR A 133 12.14 -14.32 10.67
CA THR A 133 12.82 -15.51 11.20
C THR A 133 14.31 -15.31 11.40
N VAL A 134 14.91 -14.38 10.64
CA VAL A 134 16.34 -14.07 10.76
C VAL A 134 16.55 -13.05 11.87
N ALA A 135 17.32 -13.43 12.89
CA ALA A 135 17.51 -12.59 14.09
C ALA A 135 18.08 -11.19 13.78
N ALA A 136 18.93 -11.08 12.75
CA ALA A 136 19.50 -9.82 12.31
C ALA A 136 18.46 -8.81 11.78
N HIS A 137 17.26 -9.27 11.40
CA HIS A 137 16.19 -8.41 10.89
C HIS A 137 15.29 -7.85 11.99
N LEU A 138 15.28 -8.45 13.18
CA LEU A 138 14.41 -8.07 14.30
C LEU A 138 14.51 -6.58 14.70
N PRO A 139 15.70 -5.93 14.72
CA PRO A 139 15.79 -4.51 15.06
C PRO A 139 14.97 -3.58 14.14
N HIS A 140 14.68 -4.04 12.92
CA HIS A 140 13.99 -3.29 11.89
C HIS A 140 12.51 -3.66 11.76
N TYR A 141 12.06 -4.70 12.45
CA TYR A 141 10.65 -5.06 12.52
C TYR A 141 9.87 -4.02 13.33
N ARG A 142 8.78 -3.50 12.75
CA ARG A 142 7.77 -2.68 13.42
C ARG A 142 6.41 -3.31 13.17
N GLY A 143 6.04 -4.24 14.05
CA GLY A 143 4.73 -4.91 14.06
C GLY A 143 3.66 -4.16 14.84
N THR A 144 3.77 -2.83 15.01
CA THR A 144 2.87 -2.01 15.84
C THR A 144 1.42 -2.16 15.41
N LEU A 145 1.17 -2.22 14.09
CA LEU A 145 -0.15 -2.51 13.53
C LEU A 145 -0.72 -3.84 14.03
N PHE A 146 0.09 -4.90 14.04
CA PHE A 146 -0.34 -6.24 14.45
C PHE A 146 -0.55 -6.32 15.97
N GLN A 147 0.23 -5.56 16.74
CA GLN A 147 0.10 -5.48 18.19
C GLN A 147 -1.24 -4.88 18.62
N ALA A 148 -1.89 -4.06 17.78
CA ALA A 148 -3.21 -3.49 18.07
C ALA A 148 -4.25 -4.55 18.42
N LEU A 149 -4.17 -5.76 17.83
CA LEU A 149 -5.11 -6.86 18.10
C LEU A 149 -4.95 -7.47 19.48
N ALA A 150 -3.79 -7.34 20.12
CA ALA A 150 -3.53 -7.86 21.46
C ALA A 150 -3.50 -6.74 22.51
N ALA A 151 -3.70 -5.48 22.10
CA ALA A 151 -3.51 -4.34 22.97
C ALA A 151 -4.69 -4.10 23.90
N THR A 152 -4.37 -3.85 25.17
CA THR A 152 -5.31 -3.37 26.19
C THR A 152 -4.94 -1.92 26.53
N PRO A 153 -5.85 -0.94 26.43
CA PRO A 153 -5.53 0.45 26.74
C PRO A 153 -5.13 0.64 28.20
N THR A 154 -4.15 1.51 28.44
CA THR A 154 -3.58 1.71 29.78
C THR A 154 -4.47 2.53 30.72
N THR A 155 -5.24 3.48 30.18
CA THR A 155 -5.97 4.45 31.02
C THR A 155 -7.41 4.02 31.32
N ASN A 156 -8.02 3.21 30.44
CA ASN A 156 -9.44 2.86 30.57
C ASN A 156 -9.71 1.58 31.37
N GLY A 157 -8.69 0.73 31.66
CA GLY A 157 -8.67 -0.34 32.68
C GLY A 157 -9.80 -1.41 32.71
N LEU A 158 -10.90 -1.19 31.99
CA LEU A 158 -12.20 -1.87 32.12
C LEU A 158 -12.72 -2.37 30.77
N ILE A 159 -12.19 -1.87 29.64
CA ILE A 159 -12.62 -2.29 28.30
C ILE A 159 -11.39 -2.78 27.53
N ASP A 160 -11.34 -4.09 27.24
CA ASP A 160 -10.42 -4.67 26.26
C ASP A 160 -10.83 -4.16 24.87
N THR A 161 -10.38 -2.95 24.49
CA THR A 161 -10.66 -2.41 23.16
C THR A 161 -10.01 -3.25 22.07
N GLY A 162 -8.97 -4.02 22.38
CA GLY A 162 -8.41 -5.03 21.50
C GLY A 162 -9.43 -6.11 21.17
N LYS A 163 -10.23 -6.56 22.13
CA LYS A 163 -11.37 -7.48 21.88
C LYS A 163 -12.37 -6.87 20.91
N VAL A 164 -12.75 -5.61 21.12
CA VAL A 164 -13.68 -4.90 20.22
C VAL A 164 -13.10 -4.79 18.81
N LEU A 165 -11.80 -4.51 18.69
CA LEU A 165 -11.12 -4.53 17.39
C LEU A 165 -11.18 -5.93 16.76
N ARG A 166 -10.82 -6.98 17.50
CA ARG A 166 -10.84 -8.38 17.03
C ARG A 166 -12.23 -8.82 16.55
N GLU A 167 -13.29 -8.37 17.23
CA GLU A 167 -14.69 -8.64 16.85
C GLU A 167 -15.08 -7.96 15.53
N GLN A 168 -14.50 -6.79 15.23
CA GLN A 168 -14.70 -6.08 13.96
C GLN A 168 -13.78 -6.56 12.84
N MET A 169 -12.63 -7.14 13.17
CA MET A 169 -11.64 -7.53 12.18
C MET A 169 -12.14 -8.61 11.23
N ARG A 170 -11.87 -8.40 9.93
CA ARG A 170 -12.11 -9.36 8.87
C ARG A 170 -10.83 -9.58 8.06
N PRO A 171 -10.53 -10.82 7.63
CA PRO A 171 -9.54 -11.06 6.59
C PRO A 171 -9.93 -10.30 5.31
N VAL A 172 -8.95 -9.79 4.59
CA VAL A 172 -9.16 -9.06 3.33
C VAL A 172 -8.46 -9.80 2.20
N SER A 173 -9.23 -10.18 1.19
CA SER A 173 -8.71 -10.71 -0.07
C SER A 173 -9.64 -10.33 -1.21
N ASN A 174 -9.13 -9.59 -2.17
CA ASN A 174 -9.83 -9.20 -3.38
C ASN A 174 -8.99 -9.54 -4.61
N THR A 175 -9.50 -9.21 -5.80
CA THR A 175 -8.80 -9.47 -7.06
C THR A 175 -7.41 -8.83 -7.11
N GLU A 176 -7.24 -7.65 -6.52
CA GLU A 176 -5.99 -6.90 -6.56
C GLU A 176 -4.95 -7.45 -5.59
N THR A 177 -5.35 -7.83 -4.36
CA THR A 177 -4.44 -8.50 -3.42
C THR A 177 -3.98 -9.84 -3.98
N ARG A 178 -4.88 -10.60 -4.62
CA ARG A 178 -4.51 -11.85 -5.32
C ARG A 178 -3.51 -11.58 -6.44
N LEU A 179 -3.80 -10.61 -7.30
CA LEU A 179 -2.89 -10.22 -8.37
C LEU A 179 -1.54 -9.74 -7.83
N ALA A 180 -1.50 -8.97 -6.73
CA ALA A 180 -0.27 -8.54 -6.08
C ALA A 180 0.54 -9.72 -5.53
N PHE A 181 -0.13 -10.70 -4.91
CA PHE A 181 0.48 -11.96 -4.50
C PHE A 181 1.11 -12.71 -5.68
N ASP A 182 0.39 -12.83 -6.79
CA ASP A 182 0.89 -13.50 -7.98
C ASP A 182 2.06 -12.76 -8.63
N LYS A 183 2.02 -11.42 -8.64
CA LYS A 183 3.15 -10.59 -9.05
C LYS A 183 4.36 -10.77 -8.14
N GLY A 184 4.15 -10.93 -6.84
CA GLY A 184 5.19 -11.29 -5.88
C GLY A 184 5.84 -12.63 -6.23
N ARG A 185 5.04 -13.66 -6.54
CA ARG A 185 5.58 -14.95 -7.00
C ARG A 185 6.30 -14.86 -8.33
N ALA A 186 5.78 -14.10 -9.29
CA ALA A 186 6.44 -13.86 -10.57
C ALA A 186 7.78 -13.13 -10.37
N PHE A 187 7.85 -12.19 -9.44
CA PHE A 187 9.11 -11.56 -9.06
C PHE A 187 10.08 -12.57 -8.43
N ALA A 188 9.61 -13.43 -7.53
CA ALA A 188 10.41 -14.52 -6.95
C ALA A 188 10.95 -15.50 -8.02
N SER A 189 10.16 -15.83 -9.04
CA SER A 189 10.58 -16.77 -10.09
C SER A 189 11.69 -16.24 -11.01
N LEU A 190 11.99 -14.93 -10.97
CA LEU A 190 13.15 -14.36 -11.68
C LEU A 190 14.48 -14.93 -11.16
N PHE A 191 14.50 -15.36 -9.90
CA PHE A 191 15.68 -15.92 -9.24
C PHE A 191 15.83 -17.42 -9.50
N ASP A 192 14.78 -18.11 -9.93
CA ASP A 192 14.85 -19.54 -10.25
C ASP A 192 15.58 -19.80 -11.57
N ASP A 193 16.42 -20.83 -11.60
CA ASP A 193 17.24 -21.15 -12.77
C ASP A 193 16.51 -21.83 -13.92
N GLY A 194 15.25 -22.25 -13.78
CA GLY A 194 14.61 -23.01 -14.85
C GLY A 194 13.18 -23.52 -14.66
N ALA A 195 12.40 -23.05 -13.69
CA ALA A 195 11.01 -23.51 -13.55
C ALA A 195 10.12 -23.11 -14.74
N ALA A 196 10.57 -22.12 -15.54
CA ALA A 196 10.11 -21.84 -16.89
C ALA A 196 9.97 -23.11 -17.76
N ALA A 197 11.03 -23.90 -17.89
CA ALA A 197 11.33 -24.61 -19.13
C ALA A 197 10.67 -25.99 -19.35
N ALA A 198 9.94 -26.58 -18.39
CA ALA A 198 9.54 -27.99 -18.52
C ALA A 198 8.11 -28.29 -18.05
N THR A 199 7.10 -27.70 -18.69
CA THR A 199 5.81 -28.38 -18.86
C THR A 199 5.11 -27.82 -20.10
N THR A 200 5.47 -28.36 -21.27
CA THR A 200 4.58 -28.32 -22.42
C THR A 200 3.43 -29.26 -22.08
N PRO A 201 2.18 -28.80 -21.92
CA PRO A 201 1.06 -29.73 -21.89
C PRO A 201 0.99 -30.34 -23.29
N ALA A 202 1.11 -31.66 -23.38
CA ALA A 202 0.79 -32.38 -24.61
C ALA A 202 -0.64 -31.97 -25.04
N ALA A 203 -0.79 -31.60 -26.31
CA ALA A 203 -2.07 -31.17 -26.87
C ALA A 203 -3.16 -32.21 -26.55
N PRO A 204 -4.33 -31.81 -26.00
CA PRO A 204 -5.41 -32.75 -25.82
C PRO A 204 -5.95 -33.17 -27.20
N ALA A 205 -6.03 -34.48 -27.40
CA ALA A 205 -6.68 -35.08 -28.56
C ALA A 205 -8.11 -34.56 -28.69
N SER A 206 -8.49 -34.23 -29.92
CA SER A 206 -9.81 -33.76 -30.34
C SER A 206 -10.91 -34.78 -30.02
N GLY A 207 -11.55 -34.65 -28.86
CA GLY A 207 -12.79 -35.32 -28.50
C GLY A 207 -13.92 -34.29 -28.46
N THR A 208 -14.90 -34.43 -29.33
CA THR A 208 -16.12 -33.63 -29.36
C THR A 208 -17.07 -34.02 -28.23
N PRO A 209 -17.61 -33.09 -27.43
CA PRO A 209 -18.81 -33.33 -26.65
C PRO A 209 -20.01 -32.64 -27.30
N ARG A 210 -20.99 -33.46 -27.71
CA ARG A 210 -22.37 -33.05 -27.94
C ARG A 210 -23.07 -32.83 -26.59
N ASP A 211 -24.08 -31.95 -26.65
CA ASP A 211 -25.17 -31.74 -25.68
C ASP A 211 -24.90 -30.84 -24.47
N ALA A 212 -25.08 -29.53 -24.68
CA ALA A 212 -25.37 -28.58 -23.61
C ALA A 212 -26.88 -28.28 -23.59
N ARG A 213 -27.57 -28.72 -22.53
CA ARG A 213 -28.90 -28.21 -22.17
C ARG A 213 -28.75 -26.96 -21.29
N ARG A 214 -29.61 -26.01 -21.65
CA ARG A 214 -29.90 -24.70 -21.05
C ARG A 214 -30.42 -24.85 -19.62
N ALA A 215 -29.86 -24.10 -18.66
CA ALA A 215 -30.48 -23.81 -17.37
C ALA A 215 -30.06 -22.42 -16.87
N ASP A 216 -30.97 -21.80 -16.13
CA ASP A 216 -31.17 -20.37 -15.96
C ASP A 216 -30.09 -19.58 -15.22
N ALA A 217 -29.96 -18.31 -15.62
CA ALA A 217 -29.18 -17.28 -14.96
C ALA A 217 -29.94 -16.71 -13.74
N GLY A 218 -29.67 -17.26 -12.56
CA GLY A 218 -29.88 -16.57 -11.28
C GLY A 218 -28.58 -15.89 -10.85
N ALA A 219 -28.66 -14.61 -10.47
CA ALA A 219 -27.55 -13.84 -9.92
C ALA A 219 -27.06 -14.47 -8.60
N ALA A 220 -26.13 -15.41 -8.68
CA ALA A 220 -25.50 -16.05 -7.54
C ALA A 220 -24.28 -15.22 -7.12
N VAL A 221 -24.30 -14.77 -5.87
CA VAL A 221 -23.11 -14.28 -5.15
C VAL A 221 -22.06 -15.38 -5.19
N LEU A 222 -20.95 -15.13 -5.90
CA LEU A 222 -19.85 -16.09 -6.04
C LEU A 222 -19.27 -16.42 -4.64
N PRO A 223 -19.19 -17.69 -4.23
CA PRO A 223 -18.56 -18.04 -2.97
C PRO A 223 -17.04 -17.85 -3.02
N LEU A 224 -16.49 -17.45 -1.86
CA LEU A 224 -15.09 -17.16 -1.59
C LEU A 224 -14.13 -18.28 -2.02
N ALA A 225 -12.93 -17.89 -2.46
CA ALA A 225 -11.83 -18.81 -2.69
C ALA A 225 -11.06 -19.02 -1.36
N PRO A 226 -10.64 -20.26 -1.03
CA PRO A 226 -9.87 -20.53 0.18
C PRO A 226 -8.52 -19.81 0.16
N VAL A 227 -7.94 -19.55 1.34
CA VAL A 227 -6.57 -19.04 1.52
C VAL A 227 -5.63 -19.79 0.57
N PRO A 228 -4.71 -19.11 -0.15
CA PRO A 228 -3.86 -19.78 -1.12
C PRO A 228 -3.02 -20.82 -0.40
N THR A 229 -3.40 -22.08 -0.50
CA THR A 229 -2.52 -23.17 -0.13
C THR A 229 -1.51 -23.28 -1.25
N ALA A 230 -0.30 -22.78 -1.01
CA ALA A 230 0.83 -23.16 -1.84
C ALA A 230 0.83 -24.71 -1.87
N ALA A 231 0.76 -25.31 -3.06
CA ALA A 231 1.27 -26.67 -3.30
C ALA A 231 2.61 -26.77 -2.55
N PRO A 232 2.96 -27.90 -1.90
CA PRO A 232 4.11 -27.98 -1.01
C PRO A 232 5.29 -27.32 -1.69
N ALA A 233 5.61 -26.10 -1.26
CA ALA A 233 6.57 -25.28 -1.95
C ALA A 233 7.87 -26.02 -1.76
N SER A 234 8.36 -26.66 -2.82
CA SER A 234 9.70 -27.22 -2.81
C SER A 234 10.59 -26.09 -2.36
N ALA A 235 11.34 -26.31 -1.27
CA ALA A 235 12.23 -25.31 -0.72
C ALA A 235 13.06 -24.69 -1.87
N PRO A 236 13.28 -23.37 -1.87
CA PRO A 236 13.93 -22.71 -3.00
C PRO A 236 15.29 -23.35 -3.28
N SER A 237 15.60 -23.51 -4.56
CA SER A 237 16.86 -24.13 -5.00
C SER A 237 18.08 -23.37 -4.44
N ALA A 238 19.19 -24.07 -4.21
CA ALA A 238 20.43 -23.44 -3.75
C ALA A 238 20.89 -22.30 -4.68
N ALA A 239 20.66 -22.44 -5.98
CA ALA A 239 21.00 -21.41 -6.97
C ALA A 239 20.10 -20.16 -6.86
N ALA A 240 18.79 -20.35 -6.61
CA ALA A 240 17.90 -19.23 -6.32
C ALA A 240 18.31 -18.48 -5.04
N ARG A 241 18.68 -19.22 -3.98
CA ARG A 241 19.21 -18.64 -2.72
C ARG A 241 20.48 -17.82 -2.96
N ALA A 242 21.45 -18.36 -3.69
CA ALA A 242 22.69 -17.67 -4.00
C ALA A 242 22.45 -16.36 -4.76
N LYS A 243 21.47 -16.32 -5.67
CA LYS A 243 21.13 -15.09 -6.41
C LYS A 243 20.47 -14.02 -5.57
N VAL A 244 19.83 -14.36 -4.46
CA VAL A 244 19.17 -13.39 -3.58
C VAL A 244 20.06 -12.93 -2.42
N ALA A 245 21.13 -13.66 -2.09
CA ALA A 245 21.96 -13.44 -0.89
C ALA A 245 22.40 -11.98 -0.65
N HIS A 246 22.74 -11.22 -1.72
CA HIS A 246 23.21 -9.83 -1.62
C HIS A 246 22.14 -8.78 -1.93
N LYS A 247 20.87 -9.18 -1.93
CA LYS A 247 19.75 -8.34 -2.33
C LYS A 247 18.87 -8.01 -1.14
N VAL A 248 18.35 -6.79 -1.12
CA VAL A 248 17.31 -6.34 -0.19
C VAL A 248 16.14 -5.85 -1.01
N VAL A 249 14.92 -6.21 -0.63
CA VAL A 249 13.70 -5.74 -1.29
C VAL A 249 13.00 -4.76 -0.37
N VAL A 250 12.57 -3.61 -0.90
CA VAL A 250 11.71 -2.65 -0.20
C VAL A 250 10.40 -2.56 -0.96
N VAL A 251 9.32 -3.10 -0.39
CA VAL A 251 7.98 -3.12 -0.98
C VAL A 251 7.20 -1.92 -0.46
N ASP A 252 6.89 -0.98 -1.33
CA ASP A 252 6.17 0.26 -1.01
C ASP A 252 4.94 0.40 -1.91
N LEU A 253 3.95 -0.42 -1.56
CA LEU A 253 2.66 -0.55 -2.24
C LEU A 253 1.54 -0.12 -1.27
N PRO A 254 0.31 0.12 -1.75
CA PRO A 254 -0.84 0.22 -0.84
C PRO A 254 -0.85 -0.97 0.12
N GLY A 255 -1.01 -0.74 1.42
CA GLY A 255 -0.71 -1.72 2.46
C GLY A 255 -1.27 -3.14 2.23
N PRO A 256 -2.53 -3.34 1.82
CA PRO A 256 -3.06 -4.68 1.52
C PRO A 256 -2.30 -5.39 0.40
N LEU A 257 -1.88 -4.64 -0.63
CA LEU A 257 -1.10 -5.13 -1.77
C LEU A 257 0.35 -5.39 -1.37
N ALA A 258 0.92 -4.55 -0.49
CA ALA A 258 2.28 -4.74 0.04
C ALA A 258 2.39 -6.06 0.80
N VAL A 259 1.42 -6.36 1.67
CA VAL A 259 1.32 -7.63 2.40
C VAL A 259 1.19 -8.81 1.43
N ALA A 260 0.28 -8.70 0.46
CA ALA A 260 0.04 -9.78 -0.50
C ALA A 260 1.27 -10.07 -1.38
N PHE A 261 1.93 -9.03 -1.90
CA PHE A 261 3.18 -9.15 -2.64
C PHE A 261 4.27 -9.79 -1.78
N ALA A 262 4.42 -9.35 -0.52
CA ALA A 262 5.36 -9.91 0.43
C ALA A 262 5.11 -11.41 0.65
N ALA A 263 3.85 -11.83 0.76
CA ALA A 263 3.50 -13.25 0.84
C ALA A 263 3.91 -14.03 -0.42
N GLY A 264 3.85 -13.39 -1.60
CA GLY A 264 4.30 -13.99 -2.86
C GLY A 264 5.82 -14.21 -2.94
N VAL A 265 6.62 -13.38 -2.27
CA VAL A 265 8.09 -13.51 -2.23
C VAL A 265 8.63 -14.23 -1.00
N ALA A 266 7.76 -14.56 -0.03
CA ALA A 266 8.13 -15.07 1.28
C ALA A 266 8.79 -16.46 1.28
N SER A 267 8.83 -17.17 0.15
CA SER A 267 9.62 -18.40 0.01
C SER A 267 11.12 -18.13 -0.12
N LEU A 268 11.51 -16.97 -0.65
CA LEU A 268 12.91 -16.57 -0.90
C LEU A 268 13.42 -15.48 0.05
N PHE A 269 12.53 -14.58 0.47
CA PHE A 269 12.87 -13.43 1.31
C PHE A 269 12.19 -13.54 2.67
N ASP A 270 12.83 -12.99 3.70
CA ASP A 270 12.30 -12.90 5.06
C ASP A 270 11.50 -11.59 5.24
N PRO A 271 10.17 -11.64 5.41
CA PRO A 271 9.35 -10.43 5.55
C PRO A 271 9.65 -9.65 6.83
N VAL A 272 9.95 -8.37 6.67
CA VAL A 272 10.17 -7.41 7.74
C VAL A 272 9.14 -6.31 7.63
N PHE A 273 8.00 -6.48 8.31
CA PHE A 273 6.94 -5.49 8.31
C PHE A 273 7.36 -4.24 9.09
N ALA A 274 7.14 -3.06 8.50
CA ALA A 274 7.42 -1.77 9.14
C ALA A 274 6.15 -0.89 9.20
N PHE A 275 5.09 -1.44 9.80
CA PHE A 275 3.81 -0.76 10.00
C PHE A 275 3.72 -0.19 11.42
N ASP A 276 3.90 1.13 11.55
CA ASP A 276 4.06 1.79 12.85
C ASP A 276 2.84 2.61 13.31
N GLY A 277 1.63 2.21 12.90
CA GLY A 277 0.38 2.86 13.28
C GLY A 277 -0.70 1.85 13.66
N TRP A 278 -1.70 2.28 14.43
CA TRP A 278 -2.89 1.49 14.74
C TRP A 278 -4.04 1.82 13.78
N PRO A 279 -4.97 0.87 13.55
CA PRO A 279 -6.17 1.16 12.79
C PRO A 279 -7.07 2.14 13.55
N HIS A 280 -7.85 2.93 12.82
CA HIS A 280 -8.88 3.81 13.37
C HIS A 280 -10.06 3.86 12.37
N PRO A 281 -11.34 3.83 12.81
CA PRO A 281 -12.49 3.84 11.87
C PRO A 281 -12.48 5.06 10.94
N ARG A 282 -12.02 6.20 11.46
CA ARG A 282 -11.84 7.47 10.73
C ARG A 282 -10.39 7.77 10.34
N GLY A 283 -9.50 6.78 10.39
CA GLY A 283 -8.08 6.96 10.12
C GLY A 283 -7.82 7.54 8.73
N VAL A 284 -6.88 8.46 8.60
CA VAL A 284 -6.37 8.91 7.30
C VAL A 284 -5.80 7.73 6.51
N VAL A 285 -5.02 6.89 7.19
CA VAL A 285 -4.49 5.63 6.67
C VAL A 285 -5.48 4.50 6.98
N PRO A 286 -5.97 3.76 5.96
CA PRO A 286 -6.92 2.65 6.16
C PRO A 286 -6.22 1.37 6.65
N SER A 287 -5.48 1.47 7.76
CA SER A 287 -4.60 0.41 8.27
C SER A 287 -5.33 -0.88 8.66
N HIS A 288 -6.64 -0.83 8.91
CA HIS A 288 -7.45 -2.03 9.16
C HIS A 288 -7.58 -2.91 7.91
N VAL A 289 -7.51 -2.35 6.70
CA VAL A 289 -7.52 -3.13 5.46
C VAL A 289 -6.16 -3.83 5.29
N THR A 290 -5.07 -3.14 5.61
CA THR A 290 -3.71 -3.71 5.65
C THR A 290 -3.62 -4.85 6.67
N LEU A 291 -4.16 -4.64 7.87
CA LEU A 291 -4.25 -5.64 8.92
C LEU A 291 -5.13 -6.84 8.50
N GLY A 292 -6.24 -6.59 7.80
CA GLY A 292 -7.08 -7.64 7.23
C GLY A 292 -6.36 -8.50 6.20
N SER A 293 -5.53 -7.90 5.33
CA SER A 293 -4.68 -8.64 4.39
C SER A 293 -3.65 -9.50 5.12
N ALA A 294 -3.05 -8.96 6.20
CA ALA A 294 -2.11 -9.72 7.03
C ALA A 294 -2.77 -10.93 7.70
N LEU A 295 -4.01 -10.79 8.19
CA LEU A 295 -4.80 -11.91 8.71
C LEU A 295 -5.08 -12.98 7.64
N TYR A 296 -5.37 -12.56 6.41
CA TYR A 296 -5.62 -13.50 5.31
C TYR A 296 -4.37 -14.32 4.93
N TYR A 297 -3.19 -13.70 4.90
CA TYR A 297 -1.94 -14.36 4.51
C TYR A 297 -1.14 -14.96 5.70
N ALA A 298 -1.60 -14.81 6.94
CA ALA A 298 -0.86 -15.21 8.14
C ALA A 298 -0.37 -16.68 8.11
N SER A 299 -1.27 -17.62 7.80
CA SER A 299 -0.94 -19.04 7.75
C SER A 299 0.04 -19.38 6.63
N LEU A 300 0.02 -18.62 5.53
CA LEU A 300 0.98 -18.80 4.44
C LEU A 300 2.38 -18.33 4.85
N PHE A 301 2.48 -17.20 5.55
CA PHE A 301 3.76 -16.70 6.07
C PHE A 301 4.40 -17.71 7.02
N GLU A 302 3.62 -18.29 7.94
CA GLU A 302 4.10 -19.34 8.86
C GLU A 302 4.58 -20.58 8.12
N LYS A 303 3.76 -21.10 7.21
CA LYS A 303 4.13 -22.27 6.41
C LYS A 303 5.42 -22.03 5.63
N LEU A 304 5.59 -20.85 5.05
CA LEU A 304 6.78 -20.52 4.28
C LEU A 304 8.00 -20.27 5.17
N ALA A 305 7.83 -19.72 6.37
CA ALA A 305 8.89 -19.54 7.35
C ALA A 305 9.59 -20.88 7.69
N ASP A 306 8.84 -21.97 7.84
CA ASP A 306 9.38 -23.31 8.12
C ASP A 306 10.28 -23.86 7.00
N THR A 307 10.12 -23.36 5.77
CA THR A 307 10.84 -23.84 4.57
C THR A 307 11.87 -22.84 4.04
N ARG A 308 11.87 -21.61 4.57
CA ARG A 308 12.73 -20.51 4.15
C ARG A 308 14.18 -20.78 4.59
N ALA A 309 15.14 -20.29 3.81
CA ALA A 309 16.54 -20.35 4.21
C ALA A 309 16.77 -19.52 5.50
N PRO A 310 17.59 -20.00 6.46
CA PRO A 310 17.84 -19.31 7.73
C PRO A 310 18.65 -18.01 7.56
N ASP A 311 19.24 -17.80 6.40
CA ASP A 311 19.99 -16.62 5.96
C ASP A 311 19.25 -15.87 4.83
N ALA A 312 17.94 -16.12 4.66
CA ALA A 312 17.16 -15.48 3.62
C ALA A 312 17.23 -13.94 3.76
N PRO A 313 17.48 -13.20 2.67
CA PRO A 313 17.56 -11.75 2.69
C PRO A 313 16.22 -11.09 3.10
N PRO A 314 16.25 -9.87 3.64
CA PRO A 314 15.03 -9.20 4.09
C PRO A 314 14.20 -8.65 2.91
N VAL A 315 12.88 -8.71 3.06
CA VAL A 315 11.93 -7.86 2.33
C VAL A 315 11.23 -6.92 3.29
N PHE A 316 11.56 -5.63 3.25
CA PHE A 316 10.92 -4.59 4.04
C PHE A 316 9.56 -4.25 3.46
N VAL A 317 8.50 -4.40 4.25
CA VAL A 317 7.11 -4.19 3.80
C VAL A 317 6.58 -2.90 4.37
N LEU A 318 6.30 -1.94 3.49
CA LEU A 318 5.81 -0.60 3.80
C LEU A 318 4.39 -0.39 3.26
N ASP A 319 3.64 0.48 3.92
CA ASP A 319 2.35 0.95 3.41
C ASP A 319 2.55 2.30 2.74
N ARG A 320 2.33 2.37 1.42
CA ARG A 320 2.45 3.61 0.65
C ARG A 320 1.47 4.70 1.11
N ALA A 321 0.33 4.31 1.66
CA ALA A 321 -0.68 5.24 2.17
C ALA A 321 -0.28 5.90 3.51
N ARG A 322 0.85 5.52 4.13
CA ARG A 322 1.30 6.07 5.42
C ARG A 322 1.50 7.60 5.42
N LEU A 323 1.80 8.17 4.25
CA LEU A 323 1.92 9.62 4.03
C LEU A 323 0.73 10.19 3.23
N ALA A 324 -0.44 9.54 3.29
CA ALA A 324 -1.62 10.01 2.57
C ALA A 324 -1.87 11.52 2.83
N PRO A 325 -2.35 12.25 1.81
CA PRO A 325 -2.70 13.66 1.98
C PRO A 325 -3.68 13.85 3.15
N TYR A 326 -3.45 14.90 3.93
CA TYR A 326 -4.29 15.26 5.07
C TYR A 326 -4.26 16.77 5.24
N ASP A 327 -5.45 17.37 5.28
CA ASP A 327 -5.66 18.81 5.41
C ASP A 327 -6.46 19.14 6.67
N ASP A 328 -6.05 18.55 7.80
CA ASP A 328 -6.58 18.83 9.13
C ASP A 328 -8.12 18.75 9.24
N GLU A 329 -8.68 17.75 8.57
CA GLU A 329 -10.13 17.53 8.48
C GLU A 329 -10.67 17.08 9.85
N SER A 330 -11.66 17.81 10.38
CA SER A 330 -12.18 17.59 11.74
C SER A 330 -12.86 16.23 11.96
N ASP A 331 -13.23 15.53 10.89
CA ASP A 331 -13.85 14.20 10.89
C ASP A 331 -12.85 13.06 10.67
N ARG A 332 -11.56 13.35 10.52
CA ARG A 332 -10.53 12.34 10.29
C ARG A 332 -9.56 12.26 11.46
N PHE A 333 -9.02 11.07 11.65
CA PHE A 333 -8.00 10.78 12.66
C PHE A 333 -6.64 10.63 11.98
N ASP A 334 -5.68 11.49 12.31
CA ASP A 334 -4.34 11.45 11.73
C ASP A 334 -3.50 10.30 12.31
N ASN A 335 -3.71 9.08 11.82
CA ASN A 335 -2.91 7.89 12.12
C ASN A 335 -1.73 7.69 11.14
N ARG A 336 -1.26 8.76 10.48
CA ARG A 336 -0.09 8.69 9.62
C ARG A 336 1.18 8.45 10.43
N TYR A 337 2.16 7.79 9.81
CA TYR A 337 3.43 7.44 10.43
C TYR A 337 4.55 7.46 9.39
N LEU A 338 5.81 7.48 9.86
CA LEU A 338 6.99 7.47 8.99
C LEU A 338 7.53 6.05 8.84
N ALA A 339 7.95 5.68 7.62
CA ALA A 339 8.65 4.43 7.41
C ALA A 339 10.03 4.47 8.08
N VAL A 340 10.43 3.39 8.75
CA VAL A 340 11.76 3.28 9.35
C VAL A 340 12.50 2.15 8.64
N LEU A 341 13.46 2.53 7.78
CA LEU A 341 14.36 1.58 7.12
C LEU A 341 15.72 1.51 7.82
N PRO A 342 16.49 0.42 7.66
CA PRO A 342 17.87 0.36 8.13
C PRO A 342 18.72 1.46 7.47
N SER A 343 19.75 1.94 8.17
CA SER A 343 20.75 2.82 7.56
C SER A 343 21.55 2.08 6.47
N ALA A 344 22.29 2.82 5.64
CA ALA A 344 23.14 2.22 4.62
C ALA A 344 24.16 1.25 5.24
N GLN A 345 24.72 1.62 6.39
CA GLN A 345 25.66 0.80 7.15
C GLN A 345 25.00 -0.47 7.67
N ALA A 346 23.76 -0.39 8.19
CA ALA A 346 23.03 -1.56 8.65
C ALA A 346 22.71 -2.51 7.49
N LEU A 347 22.29 -2.00 6.32
CA LEU A 347 22.09 -2.84 5.13
C LEU A 347 23.37 -3.55 4.70
N ARG A 348 24.52 -2.87 4.70
CA ARG A 348 25.81 -3.52 4.40
C ARG A 348 26.19 -4.58 5.43
N ALA A 349 25.89 -4.36 6.71
CA ALA A 349 26.12 -5.36 7.76
C ALA A 349 25.23 -6.61 7.57
N LEU A 350 24.09 -6.48 6.89
CA LEU A 350 23.24 -7.59 6.44
C LEU A 350 23.74 -8.24 5.14
N GLY A 351 24.88 -7.82 4.57
CA GLY A 351 25.43 -8.35 3.32
C GLY A 351 24.79 -7.79 2.06
N ALA A 352 24.00 -6.73 2.17
CA ALA A 352 23.33 -6.11 1.03
C ALA A 352 24.32 -5.35 0.13
N GLU A 353 24.25 -5.62 -1.16
CA GLU A 353 24.91 -4.88 -2.22
C GLU A 353 23.90 -4.16 -3.12
N GLN A 354 22.70 -4.75 -3.25
CA GLN A 354 21.66 -4.29 -4.16
C GLN A 354 20.33 -4.11 -3.43
N VAL A 355 19.64 -3.01 -3.72
CA VAL A 355 18.32 -2.68 -3.18
C VAL A 355 17.32 -2.62 -4.33
N LEU A 356 16.28 -3.45 -4.24
CA LEU A 356 15.15 -3.47 -5.18
C LEU A 356 13.98 -2.73 -4.53
N TYR A 357 13.74 -1.49 -4.96
CA TYR A 357 12.61 -0.69 -4.51
C TYR A 357 11.38 -1.00 -5.36
N VAL A 358 10.41 -1.72 -4.80
CA VAL A 358 9.17 -2.09 -5.49
C VAL A 358 8.10 -1.03 -5.24
N SER A 359 7.68 -0.35 -6.31
CA SER A 359 6.54 0.58 -6.28
C SER A 359 5.43 0.14 -7.22
N ALA A 360 4.24 0.74 -7.10
CA ALA A 360 3.07 0.28 -7.83
C ALA A 360 3.24 0.48 -9.34
N GLN A 361 3.63 1.69 -9.73
CA GLN A 361 3.69 2.11 -11.13
C GLN A 361 5.07 2.63 -11.51
N GLY A 362 6.12 2.36 -10.71
CA GLY A 362 7.46 2.94 -10.88
C GLY A 362 7.45 4.45 -10.63
N ASP A 363 6.58 4.87 -9.72
CA ASP A 363 6.45 6.19 -9.18
C ASP A 363 7.55 6.49 -8.16
N ALA A 364 7.91 7.76 -8.04
CA ALA A 364 8.97 8.23 -7.16
C ALA A 364 8.75 7.79 -5.71
N GLU A 365 9.85 7.64 -4.98
CA GLU A 365 9.81 7.33 -3.56
C GLU A 365 9.11 8.44 -2.77
N PRO A 366 8.29 8.11 -1.75
CA PRO A 366 7.73 9.08 -0.84
C PRO A 366 8.82 9.85 -0.08
N ASP A 367 8.46 11.03 0.41
CA ASP A 367 9.40 11.98 1.02
C ASP A 367 10.11 11.47 2.27
N ASP A 368 9.53 10.51 2.99
CA ASP A 368 10.15 9.88 4.16
C ASP A 368 11.23 8.85 3.81
N LEU A 369 11.30 8.40 2.54
CA LEU A 369 12.31 7.47 2.03
C LEU A 369 13.45 8.16 1.28
N ASN A 370 13.27 9.40 0.84
CA ASN A 370 14.22 10.08 -0.05
C ASN A 370 15.64 10.14 0.54
N ASP A 371 15.77 10.61 1.78
CA ASP A 371 17.07 10.72 2.46
C ASP A 371 17.75 9.36 2.60
N ASP A 372 16.99 8.32 2.95
CA ASP A 372 17.51 6.95 3.10
C ASP A 372 18.04 6.44 1.75
N PHE A 373 17.30 6.65 0.66
CA PHE A 373 17.70 6.19 -0.67
C PHE A 373 18.88 6.99 -1.25
N VAL A 374 18.96 8.28 -0.96
CA VAL A 374 20.13 9.10 -1.26
C VAL A 374 21.36 8.61 -0.48
N GLU A 375 21.19 8.26 0.80
CA GLU A 375 22.24 7.67 1.63
C GLU A 375 22.72 6.32 1.07
N TYR A 376 21.79 5.45 0.66
CA TYR A 376 22.10 4.16 0.04
C TYR A 376 22.96 4.33 -1.22
N LYS A 377 22.56 5.25 -2.10
CA LYS A 377 23.32 5.56 -3.31
C LYS A 377 24.71 6.11 -2.98
N LYS A 378 24.81 7.05 -2.04
CA LYS A 378 26.11 7.61 -1.59
C LYS A 378 27.02 6.54 -1.00
N ALA A 379 26.43 5.58 -0.30
CA ALA A 379 27.11 4.41 0.24
C ALA A 379 27.33 3.30 -0.81
N GLY A 380 27.13 3.56 -2.11
CA GLY A 380 27.42 2.60 -3.17
C GLY A 380 26.54 1.36 -3.19
N LEU A 381 25.38 1.36 -2.50
CA LEU A 381 24.37 0.33 -2.68
C LEU A 381 23.69 0.54 -4.03
N GLU A 382 23.58 -0.52 -4.82
CA GLU A 382 22.92 -0.43 -6.12
C GLU A 382 21.41 -0.42 -5.96
N LEU A 383 20.81 0.76 -6.04
CA LEU A 383 19.36 0.94 -5.91
C LEU A 383 18.69 0.92 -7.29
N ARG A 384 17.75 -0.02 -7.50
CA ARG A 384 16.89 -0.07 -8.69
C ARG A 384 15.43 -0.06 -8.28
N MET A 385 14.62 0.72 -9.00
CA MET A 385 13.17 0.72 -8.84
C MET A 385 12.53 -0.33 -9.74
N VAL A 386 11.73 -1.21 -9.16
CA VAL A 386 10.94 -2.22 -9.86
C VAL A 386 9.48 -1.85 -9.79
N ALA A 387 8.84 -1.62 -10.94
CA ALA A 387 7.42 -1.36 -10.95
C ALA A 387 6.61 -2.66 -10.96
N MET A 388 5.71 -2.81 -9.99
CA MET A 388 4.77 -3.92 -9.93
C MET A 388 3.89 -3.97 -11.19
N SER A 389 3.60 -2.83 -11.82
CA SER A 389 2.89 -2.73 -13.09
C SER A 389 3.56 -3.46 -14.26
N ASP A 390 4.88 -3.67 -14.20
CA ASP A 390 5.64 -4.32 -15.28
C ASP A 390 5.45 -5.85 -15.29
N PHE A 391 4.84 -6.40 -14.25
CA PHE A 391 4.39 -7.78 -14.15
C PHE A 391 2.91 -7.86 -14.55
N THR A 392 2.63 -8.44 -15.70
CA THR A 392 1.27 -8.52 -16.26
C THR A 392 0.91 -9.96 -16.60
N VAL A 393 -0.39 -10.25 -16.60
CA VAL A 393 -0.92 -11.57 -16.99
C VAL A 393 -0.67 -11.78 -18.48
N ASP A 394 -0.20 -12.97 -18.84
CA ASP A 394 -0.01 -13.44 -20.20
C ASP A 394 -1.37 -13.58 -20.86
N PRO A 395 -1.67 -12.78 -21.90
CA PRO A 395 -2.94 -12.86 -22.59
C PRO A 395 -3.05 -14.13 -23.46
N ALA A 396 -1.93 -14.76 -23.81
CA ALA A 396 -1.87 -15.95 -24.65
C ALA A 396 -1.87 -17.25 -23.83
N GLY A 397 -1.54 -17.17 -22.54
CA GLY A 397 -1.73 -18.30 -21.65
C GLY A 397 -3.22 -18.57 -21.48
N THR A 398 -3.66 -19.80 -21.74
CA THR A 398 -5.02 -20.25 -21.38
C THR A 398 -5.23 -19.81 -19.94
N GLN A 399 -6.19 -18.89 -19.70
CA GLN A 399 -6.59 -18.63 -18.33
C GLN A 399 -6.90 -20.03 -17.77
N PRO A 400 -6.28 -20.46 -16.65
CA PRO A 400 -6.83 -21.61 -15.97
C PRO A 400 -8.30 -21.27 -15.79
N ALA A 401 -9.19 -22.11 -16.34
CA ALA A 401 -10.61 -21.97 -16.08
C ALA A 401 -10.68 -21.76 -14.58
N VAL A 402 -11.24 -20.63 -14.14
CA VAL A 402 -11.51 -20.40 -12.73
C VAL A 402 -12.46 -21.53 -12.38
N ALA A 403 -11.90 -22.65 -11.92
CA ALA A 403 -12.66 -23.82 -11.61
C ALA A 403 -13.47 -23.36 -10.40
N VAL A 404 -14.75 -23.07 -10.65
CA VAL A 404 -15.77 -23.04 -9.61
C VAL A 404 -15.84 -24.48 -9.13
N GLY A 405 -14.89 -24.85 -8.27
CA GLY A 405 -14.78 -26.18 -7.72
C GLY A 405 -16.02 -26.45 -6.85
N PRO A 406 -16.60 -27.66 -6.92
CA PRO A 406 -17.63 -28.06 -5.97
C PRO A 406 -17.08 -27.99 -4.53
N ARG A 407 -17.95 -27.62 -3.59
CA ARG A 407 -17.71 -27.54 -2.14
C ARG A 407 -16.73 -28.61 -1.64
N GLY A 408 -15.72 -28.19 -0.88
CA GLY A 408 -14.96 -29.04 0.03
C GLY A 408 -13.75 -29.77 -0.56
N ALA A 409 -13.40 -29.56 -1.83
CA ALA A 409 -12.14 -30.07 -2.36
C ALA A 409 -10.98 -29.13 -1.97
N SER A 410 -9.94 -29.70 -1.38
CA SER A 410 -8.59 -29.14 -1.29
C SER A 410 -8.06 -28.88 -2.71
N GLY A 411 -8.50 -27.79 -3.33
CA GLY A 411 -7.99 -27.36 -4.61
C GLY A 411 -6.54 -26.96 -4.44
N SER A 412 -5.63 -27.77 -4.95
CA SER A 412 -4.28 -27.32 -5.21
C SER A 412 -4.39 -26.06 -6.07
N TYR A 413 -3.86 -24.93 -5.60
CA TYR A 413 -3.62 -23.76 -6.45
C TYR A 413 -2.45 -24.09 -7.39
N GLU A 414 -2.61 -25.13 -8.20
CA GLU A 414 -1.76 -25.50 -9.34
C GLU A 414 -2.28 -24.80 -10.58
N ALA A 415 -2.13 -23.49 -10.60
CA ALA A 415 -1.87 -22.74 -11.80
C ALA A 415 -1.37 -21.37 -11.33
N ASN A 416 -0.08 -21.15 -11.53
CA ASN A 416 0.45 -19.80 -11.51
C ASN A 416 -0.43 -19.01 -12.48
N PRO A 417 -1.15 -17.94 -12.08
CA PRO A 417 -1.69 -17.09 -13.12
C PRO A 417 -0.46 -16.65 -13.89
N ASN A 418 -0.60 -16.60 -15.22
CA ASN A 418 0.48 -16.42 -16.17
C ASN A 418 1.11 -15.02 -16.04
N VAL A 419 1.44 -14.55 -14.85
CA VAL A 419 1.99 -13.24 -14.55
C VAL A 419 3.47 -13.31 -14.82
N TYR A 420 3.91 -12.49 -15.75
CA TYR A 420 5.32 -12.40 -16.12
C TYR A 420 5.71 -10.93 -16.26
N TYR A 421 6.95 -10.63 -15.91
CA TYR A 421 7.60 -9.43 -16.38
C TYR A 421 7.47 -9.30 -17.91
N GLY A 422 6.92 -8.17 -18.36
CA GLY A 422 6.66 -7.91 -19.79
C GLY A 422 5.46 -8.66 -20.38
N GLY A 423 4.69 -9.38 -19.57
CA GLY A 423 3.42 -10.00 -19.96
C GLY A 423 3.53 -11.30 -20.75
N SER A 424 4.68 -11.95 -20.78
CA SER A 424 4.82 -13.28 -21.35
C SER A 424 5.97 -14.05 -20.72
N ARG A 425 5.92 -15.38 -20.80
CA ARG A 425 7.03 -16.22 -20.39
C ARG A 425 8.33 -15.91 -21.14
N GLY A 426 8.22 -15.57 -22.42
CA GLY A 426 9.37 -15.20 -23.27
C GLY A 426 10.05 -13.92 -22.79
N SER A 427 9.28 -12.94 -22.30
CA SER A 427 9.81 -11.67 -21.81
C SER A 427 10.28 -11.69 -20.36
N HIS A 428 9.89 -12.71 -19.59
CA HIS A 428 10.09 -12.75 -18.15
C HIS A 428 11.54 -12.49 -17.72
N TYR A 429 12.49 -13.21 -18.31
CA TYR A 429 13.90 -13.12 -17.96
C TYR A 429 14.63 -11.94 -18.63
N TRP A 430 13.94 -11.18 -19.50
CA TRP A 430 14.46 -9.91 -20.00
C TRP A 430 14.59 -8.85 -18.90
N PHE A 431 13.94 -9.07 -17.75
CA PHE A 431 14.08 -8.28 -16.53
C PHE A 431 15.53 -7.91 -16.23
N TRP A 432 16.43 -8.90 -16.20
CA TRP A 432 17.84 -8.69 -15.83
C TRP A 432 18.56 -7.73 -16.78
N HIS A 433 18.22 -7.78 -18.06
CA HIS A 433 18.75 -6.86 -19.05
C HIS A 433 18.16 -5.45 -18.89
N THR A 434 16.85 -5.33 -18.63
CA THR A 434 16.23 -4.02 -18.39
C THR A 434 16.88 -3.27 -17.23
N TYR A 435 17.24 -3.98 -16.17
CA TYR A 435 17.86 -3.38 -14.97
C TYR A 435 19.39 -3.32 -15.02
N GLY A 436 20.02 -3.78 -16.11
CA GLY A 436 21.48 -3.72 -16.29
C GLY A 436 22.26 -4.72 -15.43
N TRP A 437 21.62 -5.81 -14.99
CA TRP A 437 22.19 -6.83 -14.10
C TRP A 437 22.61 -8.12 -14.80
N GLY A 438 22.53 -8.16 -16.12
CA GLY A 438 22.97 -9.31 -16.90
C GLY A 438 22.52 -9.24 -18.33
N THR A 439 23.01 -10.19 -19.11
CA THR A 439 22.52 -10.42 -20.47
C THR A 439 21.20 -11.19 -20.43
N PRO A 440 20.30 -10.97 -21.39
CA PRO A 440 19.09 -11.78 -21.50
C PRO A 440 19.47 -13.26 -21.64
N ARG A 441 18.68 -14.15 -21.04
CA ARG A 441 18.83 -15.59 -21.29
C ARG A 441 18.63 -15.88 -22.78
N VAL A 442 19.28 -16.93 -23.27
CA VAL A 442 19.06 -17.41 -24.65
C VAL A 442 17.57 -17.72 -24.82
N GLY A 443 16.94 -17.11 -25.83
CA GLY A 443 15.50 -17.21 -26.09
C GLY A 443 14.62 -16.22 -25.31
N ALA A 444 15.17 -15.36 -24.46
CA ALA A 444 14.42 -14.27 -23.87
C ALA A 444 14.05 -13.24 -24.96
N VAL A 445 12.77 -12.88 -24.99
CA VAL A 445 12.21 -11.93 -25.96
C VAL A 445 12.11 -10.57 -25.29
N ARG A 446 12.49 -9.50 -25.99
CA ARG A 446 12.27 -8.14 -25.49
C ARG A 446 10.77 -7.93 -25.25
N PRO A 447 10.33 -7.42 -24.09
CA PRO A 447 8.94 -7.06 -23.87
C PRO A 447 8.45 -6.15 -24.99
N MET A 448 7.24 -6.39 -25.49
CA MET A 448 6.64 -5.57 -26.56
C MET A 448 6.52 -4.11 -26.13
N PHE A 449 6.21 -3.90 -24.85
CA PHE A 449 6.23 -2.60 -24.18
C PHE A 449 7.27 -2.69 -23.07
N PRO A 450 8.57 -2.49 -23.39
CA PRO A 450 9.56 -2.41 -22.33
C PRO A 450 9.17 -1.19 -21.48
N PRO A 451 9.25 -1.27 -20.15
CA PRO A 451 9.05 -0.09 -19.31
C PRO A 451 10.08 0.95 -19.76
N ALA A 452 9.63 1.94 -20.52
CA ALA A 452 10.45 3.05 -21.02
C ALA A 452 10.63 4.03 -19.87
N ARG A 453 11.37 3.61 -18.86
CA ARG A 453 11.65 4.40 -17.67
C ARG A 453 13.11 4.83 -17.74
N PRO A 454 13.43 6.12 -17.52
CA PRO A 454 14.80 6.49 -17.26
C PRO A 454 15.34 5.69 -16.06
N PRO A 455 16.65 5.40 -16.02
CA PRO A 455 17.25 4.76 -14.86
C PRO A 455 16.83 5.51 -13.60
N TYR A 456 16.21 4.80 -12.66
CA TYR A 456 15.81 5.40 -11.40
C TYR A 456 17.05 5.81 -10.62
N VAL A 457 17.09 7.07 -10.21
CA VAL A 457 18.17 7.64 -9.42
C VAL A 457 17.54 8.55 -8.36
N PRO A 458 17.68 8.23 -7.06
CA PRO A 458 17.19 9.13 -6.02
C PRO A 458 17.96 10.45 -6.10
N VAL A 459 17.22 11.56 -6.06
CA VAL A 459 17.75 12.91 -6.05
C VAL A 459 17.44 13.52 -4.69
N SER A 460 18.47 14.04 -4.02
CA SER A 460 18.29 14.75 -2.75
C SER A 460 17.36 15.92 -2.95
N ARG A 461 16.30 15.96 -2.15
CA ARG A 461 15.36 17.08 -2.12
C ARG A 461 15.05 17.45 -0.68
N SER A 462 14.80 18.73 -0.44
CA SER A 462 14.31 19.16 0.86
C SER A 462 12.88 18.67 1.02
N THR A 463 12.65 17.84 2.04
CA THR A 463 11.32 17.36 2.39
C THR A 463 10.97 17.79 3.82
N PRO A 464 9.68 17.81 4.19
CA PRO A 464 9.26 18.04 5.57
C PRO A 464 9.82 17.00 6.56
N PHE A 465 10.29 15.87 6.02
CA PHE A 465 10.82 14.72 6.77
C PHE A 465 12.34 14.55 6.64
N SER A 466 13.06 15.55 6.13
CA SER A 466 14.51 15.45 6.01
C SER A 466 15.18 15.29 7.39
N ARG A 467 16.30 14.56 7.44
CA ARG A 467 17.11 14.39 8.65
C ARG A 467 17.94 15.65 8.92
N LEU A 468 17.76 16.23 10.10
CA LEU A 468 18.69 17.22 10.67
C LEU A 468 19.50 16.50 11.76
N GLY A 469 20.72 16.08 11.41
CA GLY A 469 21.56 15.26 12.28
C GLY A 469 21.11 13.80 12.35
N SER A 470 21.01 13.21 13.54
CA SER A 470 20.60 11.82 13.76
C SER A 470 19.08 11.62 13.83
N THR A 471 18.29 12.69 13.92
CA THR A 471 16.83 12.63 14.06
C THR A 471 16.13 13.09 12.79
N ARG A 472 15.12 12.33 12.37
CA ARG A 472 14.23 12.72 11.28
C ARG A 472 13.35 13.87 11.73
N SER A 473 13.29 14.95 10.96
CA SER A 473 12.33 16.02 11.21
C SER A 473 10.91 15.49 10.99
N ARG A 474 9.97 15.93 11.81
CA ARG A 474 8.53 15.62 11.67
C ARG A 474 7.77 16.94 11.80
N PRO A 475 6.90 17.31 10.84
CA PRO A 475 6.07 18.50 10.96
C PRO A 475 5.27 18.49 12.26
N THR A 476 5.13 19.64 12.90
CA THR A 476 4.55 19.75 14.25
C THR A 476 3.12 19.23 14.35
N SER A 477 2.35 19.20 13.24
CA SER A 477 0.98 18.67 13.19
C SER A 477 0.87 17.21 12.72
N PHE A 478 1.96 16.62 12.19
CA PHE A 478 1.90 15.30 11.58
C PHE A 478 1.64 14.23 12.64
N GLY A 479 0.61 13.40 12.45
CA GLY A 479 0.24 12.29 13.33
C GLY A 479 -0.06 12.72 14.77
N ARG A 480 -0.65 13.91 14.94
CA ARG A 480 -1.05 14.42 16.25
C ARG A 480 -2.56 14.53 16.35
N VAL A 481 -3.06 14.36 17.56
CA VAL A 481 -4.47 14.51 17.87
C VAL A 481 -4.66 15.22 19.21
N THR A 482 -5.72 16.01 19.29
CA THR A 482 -6.10 16.69 20.53
C THR A 482 -7.09 15.81 21.29
N VAL A 483 -6.73 15.40 22.50
CA VAL A 483 -7.58 14.57 23.37
C VAL A 483 -8.19 15.44 24.47
N PHE A 484 -9.51 15.41 24.60
CA PHE A 484 -10.20 16.05 25.71
C PHE A 484 -10.44 15.02 26.83
N LYS A 485 -10.03 15.37 28.06
CA LYS A 485 -10.43 14.64 29.27
C LYS A 485 -11.67 15.31 29.85
N PRO A 486 -12.89 14.77 29.69
CA PRO A 486 -14.04 15.31 30.40
C PRO A 486 -13.98 14.92 31.88
N SER A 487 -14.48 15.83 32.73
CA SER A 487 -14.54 15.67 34.19
C SER A 487 -15.42 14.50 34.66
N SER A 488 -16.21 13.88 33.77
CA SER A 488 -17.15 12.79 34.04
C SER A 488 -16.64 11.38 33.68
N GLY A 489 -15.36 11.22 33.33
CA GLY A 489 -14.73 9.90 33.17
C GLY A 489 -14.99 9.17 31.85
N ARG A 490 -15.64 9.81 30.86
CA ARG A 490 -15.92 9.23 29.54
C ARG A 490 -15.36 10.13 28.44
N SER A 491 -14.15 9.84 27.96
CA SER A 491 -13.44 10.61 26.91
C SER A 491 -14.31 10.87 25.67
N GLY A 492 -14.24 12.07 25.09
CA GLY A 492 -14.82 12.41 23.78
C GLY A 492 -13.77 13.13 22.92
N GLY A 493 -13.64 12.76 21.64
CA GLY A 493 -12.70 13.37 20.65
C GLY A 493 -13.28 14.64 20.01
N TYR A 494 -12.75 15.27 18.94
CA TYR A 494 -11.39 15.60 18.46
C TYR A 494 -11.48 17.05 17.92
N SER A 495 -10.45 17.88 18.07
CA SER A 495 -10.13 18.97 17.11
C SER A 495 -8.70 19.46 17.31
N SER A 496 -7.89 19.45 16.26
CA SER A 496 -6.64 20.23 16.13
C SER A 496 -6.91 21.72 15.90
N SER A 497 -8.11 22.09 15.43
CA SER A 497 -8.57 23.48 15.29
C SER A 497 -9.80 23.75 16.16
N GLY A 498 -9.61 24.51 17.24
CA GLY A 498 -10.58 24.73 18.31
C GLY A 498 -11.83 25.53 17.95
N SER A 499 -12.74 24.95 17.16
CA SER A 499 -14.03 25.58 16.83
C SER A 499 -15.20 24.60 16.81
N TRP A 500 -15.47 23.95 17.95
CA TRP A 500 -16.78 23.35 18.21
C TRP A 500 -17.23 23.70 19.64
N GLY A 501 -18.33 24.45 19.75
CA GLY A 501 -18.85 24.95 21.03
C GLY A 501 -19.76 26.19 20.99
N ARG A 502 -19.97 26.85 19.85
CA ARG A 502 -21.01 27.89 19.74
C ARG A 502 -22.38 27.26 19.51
N GLY A 503 -22.95 26.69 20.57
CA GLY A 503 -24.39 26.46 20.62
C GLY A 503 -25.09 27.81 20.52
N GLY A 504 -25.86 28.00 19.46
CA GLY A 504 -26.74 29.15 19.32
C GLY A 504 -27.77 29.12 20.43
N TRP A 505 -27.65 30.05 21.39
CA TRP A 505 -28.74 30.42 22.25
C TRP A 505 -29.79 31.13 21.39
N GLY A 506 -30.81 30.39 20.98
CA GLY A 506 -32.05 30.98 20.51
C GLY A 506 -32.76 31.61 21.71
N SER A 507 -32.82 32.93 21.74
CA SER A 507 -33.71 33.65 22.65
C SER A 507 -35.15 33.47 22.17
N GLY A 508 -35.96 32.71 22.89
CA GLY A 508 -37.41 32.78 22.76
C GLY A 508 -37.89 34.15 23.24
N SER A 509 -38.82 34.72 22.48
CA SER A 509 -39.72 35.80 22.93
C SER A 509 -41.07 35.19 23.25
#